data_AF-A0A8H5Z483-F1
#
_entry.id   AF-A0A8H5Z483-F1
#
_cell.length_a   1.000
_cell.length_b   1.000
_cell.length_c   1.000
_cell.angle_alpha   90.00
_cell.angle_beta   90.00
_cell.angle_gamma   90.00
#
_symmetry.space_group_name_H-M   'P 1'
#
loop_
_entity.id
_entity.type
_entity.pdbx_description
1 polymer ?
#
loop_
_entity_poly.entity_id
_entity_poly.type
_entity_poly.pdbx_seq_one_letter_code
_entity_poly.pdbx_strand_id
1 'polypeptide(L)'
;MLLIQVGISPPLKKIPLNEPHSVISGKQPRAPSPDEINAITKRDGGICCVTGKEGSLWDPVIVAPILPVPSAWLKGESRVTELLEVFFGPQYFDWWRLFIDRADIYSPYQTHWLVRRSVHQAFQRGAVRLIRLPSSMIEFRVEHVLVDDEQPVDVKGAIALLGDHSRQGIEKADARLIGSHARFSRSIQLVNVARIIAPGLIEQKTITDIPQQQFPVQMRSSSLGLGHTFVRPAMLLWRLFPPKLRIAAYDLLRRLGSCFYGKHGNAQVQRLPFGLYLKYNSNPDILRNEYNALKVLEQKTTIPAPRVFDVATRNNDDDDLSYLLMSRVPGTSLATCRDALSDQDYANLSAQLKDCISQIRDIPKPANCDMAICNTLGEACRDPRVRDWAPVGPFPDEASFSQNLRFSDEPSRRGHKIVFTHGDLNPRNIMVERIGNPATTRGWRLSGIIDWETAGYYPEYWDCTKSMFEGFRWPRRHNNMTQDVFSEFGDYSEELAVERRAWESGDGI
;
A
#
# COMPACT_ATOMS: atom_id res chain seq x y z
N MET A 1 -20.39 0.57 8.04
CA MET A 1 -21.74 0.31 8.61
C MET A 1 -22.77 1.38 8.24
N LEU A 2 -22.57 2.68 8.50
CA LEU A 2 -23.57 3.71 8.16
C LEU A 2 -23.98 3.73 6.67
N LEU A 3 -23.03 3.69 5.74
CA LEU A 3 -23.35 3.65 4.30
C LEU A 3 -23.98 2.33 3.84
N ILE A 4 -23.76 1.23 4.59
CA ILE A 4 -24.33 -0.09 4.26
C ILE A 4 -25.81 -0.13 4.66
N GLN A 5 -26.20 0.47 5.79
CA GLN A 5 -27.61 0.60 6.16
C GLN A 5 -28.38 1.57 5.25
N VAL A 6 -27.72 2.62 4.77
CA VAL A 6 -28.34 3.63 3.88
C VAL A 6 -28.55 3.13 2.45
N GLY A 7 -27.91 2.00 2.06
CA GLY A 7 -28.12 1.35 0.76
C GLY A 7 -29.33 0.43 0.69
N ILE A 8 -30.09 0.26 1.77
CA ILE A 8 -31.21 -0.69 1.84
C ILE A 8 -32.53 0.08 1.63
N SER A 9 -33.06 0.05 0.42
CA SER A 9 -34.46 0.42 0.12
C SER A 9 -35.04 -0.49 -0.97
N PRO A 10 -36.35 -0.79 -0.94
CA PRO A 10 -37.00 -1.89 -1.67
C PRO A 10 -37.18 -1.59 -3.19
N PRO A 11 -37.55 -2.58 -4.03
CA PRO A 11 -37.24 -2.57 -5.45
C PRO A 11 -38.20 -1.70 -6.25
N LEU A 12 -37.67 -0.86 -7.15
CA LEU A 12 -38.46 -0.23 -8.21
C LEU A 12 -37.80 -0.40 -9.58
N LYS A 13 -38.50 -1.21 -10.39
CA LYS A 13 -38.57 -1.40 -11.85
C LYS A 13 -37.33 -1.20 -12.73
N LYS A 14 -37.07 -2.27 -13.50
CA LYS A 14 -36.11 -2.47 -14.61
C LYS A 14 -35.96 -1.26 -15.55
N ILE A 15 -34.71 -0.81 -15.75
CA ILE A 15 -34.21 0.04 -16.86
C ILE A 15 -32.80 -0.48 -17.23
N PRO A 16 -32.37 -0.48 -18.52
CA PRO A 16 -31.44 -1.48 -19.06
C PRO A 16 -29.95 -1.26 -18.76
N LEU A 17 -29.21 -2.36 -18.88
CA LEU A 17 -27.76 -2.52 -18.69
C LEU A 17 -26.93 -1.67 -19.65
N ASN A 18 -26.09 -0.78 -19.11
CA ASN A 18 -24.70 -0.53 -19.50
C ASN A 18 -24.15 0.70 -18.77
N GLU A 19 -23.58 0.50 -17.58
CA GLU A 19 -22.48 1.29 -16.97
C GLU A 19 -22.10 0.66 -15.61
N PRO A 20 -20.83 0.70 -15.16
CA PRO A 20 -20.44 0.11 -13.90
C PRO A 20 -21.09 0.90 -12.75
N HIS A 21 -22.09 0.28 -12.13
CA HIS A 21 -22.94 0.86 -11.11
C HIS A 21 -22.14 1.35 -9.87
N SER A 22 -21.77 2.63 -9.87
CA SER A 22 -21.57 3.37 -8.63
C SER A 22 -22.96 3.66 -8.05
N VAL A 23 -23.24 3.21 -6.83
CA VAL A 23 -24.48 3.57 -6.13
C VAL A 23 -24.35 5.04 -5.75
N ILE A 24 -24.80 5.93 -6.62
CA ILE A 24 -25.10 7.32 -6.26
C ILE A 24 -26.48 7.28 -5.58
N SER A 25 -26.54 6.97 -4.28
CA SER A 25 -27.78 7.17 -3.51
C SER A 25 -27.95 8.65 -3.16
N GLY A 26 -28.02 9.49 -4.19
CA GLY A 26 -28.18 10.92 -4.04
C GLY A 26 -28.59 11.62 -5.34
N LYS A 27 -29.36 12.69 -5.21
CA LYS A 27 -29.76 13.53 -6.34
C LYS A 27 -28.58 14.45 -6.71
N GLN A 28 -28.29 14.60 -7.99
CA GLN A 28 -27.28 15.58 -8.40
C GLN A 28 -27.73 17.00 -8.03
N PRO A 29 -26.80 17.89 -7.60
CA PRO A 29 -27.11 19.30 -7.41
C PRO A 29 -27.55 19.94 -8.73
N ARG A 30 -28.10 21.16 -8.68
CA ARG A 30 -28.52 21.89 -9.88
C ARG A 30 -27.37 21.97 -10.89
N ALA A 31 -27.61 21.52 -12.12
CA ALA A 31 -26.61 21.62 -13.18
C ALA A 31 -26.29 23.10 -13.49
N PRO A 32 -25.02 23.45 -13.70
CA PRO A 32 -24.62 24.80 -14.08
C PRO A 32 -25.05 25.11 -15.52
N SER A 33 -25.45 26.35 -15.77
CA SER A 33 -25.64 26.89 -17.12
C SER A 33 -24.30 27.06 -17.86
N PRO A 34 -24.29 27.26 -19.18
CA PRO A 34 -23.04 27.52 -19.93
C PRO A 34 -22.24 28.71 -19.40
N ASP A 35 -22.93 29.78 -18.95
CA ASP A 35 -22.27 30.96 -18.37
C ASP A 35 -21.65 30.64 -17.01
N GLU A 36 -22.35 29.84 -16.19
CA GLU A 36 -21.85 29.37 -14.89
C GLU A 36 -20.63 28.44 -15.07
N ILE A 37 -20.65 27.56 -16.08
CA ILE A 37 -19.49 26.71 -16.44
C ILE A 37 -18.28 27.58 -16.78
N ASN A 38 -18.46 28.61 -17.61
CA ASN A 38 -17.39 29.52 -17.99
C ASN A 38 -16.85 30.30 -16.78
N ALA A 39 -17.73 30.77 -15.90
CA ALA A 39 -17.35 31.50 -14.69
C ALA A 39 -16.61 30.59 -13.69
N ILE A 40 -17.08 29.37 -13.44
CA ILE A 40 -16.37 28.37 -12.61
C ILE A 40 -15.00 28.05 -13.20
N THR A 41 -14.91 27.89 -14.51
CA THR A 41 -13.64 27.61 -15.19
C THR A 41 -12.63 28.75 -14.97
N LYS A 42 -13.08 30.01 -15.05
CA LYS A 42 -12.25 31.19 -14.76
C LYS A 42 -11.87 31.27 -13.29
N ARG A 43 -12.82 31.04 -12.37
CA ARG A 43 -12.59 31.01 -10.92
C ARG A 43 -11.49 30.02 -10.57
N ASP A 44 -11.49 28.85 -11.19
CA ASP A 44 -10.55 27.77 -10.88
C ASP A 44 -9.27 27.83 -11.73
N GLY A 45 -9.08 28.91 -12.51
CA GLY A 45 -7.86 29.17 -13.26
C GLY A 45 -7.62 28.24 -14.46
N GLY A 46 -8.65 27.54 -14.95
CA GLY A 46 -8.54 26.62 -16.09
C GLY A 46 -7.76 25.33 -15.82
N ILE A 47 -7.37 25.07 -14.57
CA ILE A 47 -6.61 23.89 -14.15
C ILE A 47 -7.41 23.06 -13.15
N CYS A 48 -7.03 21.80 -12.96
CA CYS A 48 -7.64 20.96 -11.94
C CYS A 48 -7.31 21.49 -10.54
N CYS A 49 -8.31 21.90 -9.76
CA CYS A 49 -8.12 22.46 -8.40
C CYS A 49 -7.41 21.49 -7.45
N VAL A 50 -7.59 20.19 -7.66
CA VAL A 50 -7.01 19.14 -6.80
C VAL A 50 -5.53 18.88 -7.13
N THR A 51 -5.19 18.74 -8.41
CA THR A 51 -3.83 18.34 -8.82
C THR A 51 -2.96 19.51 -9.25
N GLY A 52 -3.52 20.69 -9.50
CA GLY A 52 -2.80 21.83 -10.06
C GLY A 52 -2.31 21.62 -11.50
N LYS A 53 -2.89 20.65 -12.22
CA LYS A 53 -2.52 20.30 -13.60
C LYS A 53 -3.60 20.71 -14.60
N GLU A 54 -3.17 21.12 -15.79
CA GLU A 54 -4.04 21.40 -16.94
C GLU A 54 -4.76 20.15 -17.45
N GLY A 55 -5.83 20.31 -18.23
CA GLY A 55 -6.45 19.19 -18.93
C GLY A 55 -5.52 18.59 -20.00
N SER A 56 -5.69 17.31 -20.30
CA SER A 56 -5.07 16.66 -21.46
C SER A 56 -6.13 16.03 -22.36
N LEU A 57 -5.74 15.61 -23.56
CA LEU A 57 -6.66 14.93 -24.50
C LEU A 57 -7.33 13.70 -23.87
N TRP A 58 -6.59 12.95 -23.05
CA TRP A 58 -7.05 11.70 -22.42
C TRP A 58 -7.65 11.90 -21.03
N ASP A 59 -7.38 13.04 -20.40
CA ASP A 59 -7.86 13.39 -19.07
C ASP A 59 -8.21 14.89 -19.02
N PRO A 60 -9.38 15.27 -19.59
CA PRO A 60 -9.80 16.66 -19.67
C PRO A 60 -10.21 17.19 -18.29
N VAL A 61 -10.08 18.51 -18.10
CA VAL A 61 -10.72 19.21 -17.00
C VAL A 61 -12.22 19.36 -17.30
N ILE A 62 -13.04 19.12 -16.28
CA ILE A 62 -14.50 19.20 -16.35
C ILE A 62 -15.02 19.99 -15.16
N VAL A 63 -16.12 20.71 -15.36
CA VAL A 63 -16.90 21.25 -14.24
C VAL A 63 -17.78 20.12 -13.72
N ALA A 64 -17.52 19.69 -12.49
CA ALA A 64 -18.17 18.53 -11.89
C ALA A 64 -18.77 18.87 -10.51
N PRO A 65 -19.83 18.18 -10.08
CA PRO A 65 -20.35 18.34 -8.72
C PRO A 65 -19.33 17.82 -7.71
N ILE A 66 -19.20 18.52 -6.57
CA ILE A 66 -18.33 18.10 -5.46
C ILE A 66 -18.93 16.88 -4.78
N LEU A 67 -20.22 16.94 -4.43
CA LEU A 67 -20.92 15.86 -3.74
C LEU A 67 -22.37 15.75 -4.23
N PRO A 68 -22.89 14.54 -4.49
CA PRO A 68 -24.33 14.34 -4.70
C PRO A 68 -25.11 14.62 -3.40
N VAL A 69 -26.35 15.08 -3.51
CA VAL A 69 -27.25 15.38 -2.38
C VAL A 69 -27.83 14.07 -1.82
N PRO A 70 -27.51 13.68 -0.56
CA PRO A 70 -27.92 12.39 -0.01
C PRO A 70 -29.38 12.39 0.46
N SER A 71 -30.32 12.25 -0.48
CA SER A 71 -31.77 12.44 -0.24
C SER A 71 -32.47 11.32 0.56
N ALA A 72 -31.81 10.17 0.78
CA ALA A 72 -32.40 9.00 1.45
C ALA A 72 -31.86 8.76 2.88
N TRP A 73 -30.79 9.44 3.29
CA TRP A 73 -30.04 9.09 4.50
C TRP A 73 -30.78 9.39 5.80
N LEU A 74 -31.62 10.42 5.79
CA LEU A 74 -32.37 10.90 6.96
C LEU A 74 -33.79 10.31 7.06
N LYS A 75 -34.20 9.46 6.10
CA LYS A 75 -35.59 8.95 6.00
C LYS A 75 -35.77 7.52 6.51
N GLY A 76 -34.70 6.85 6.97
CA GLY A 76 -34.70 5.42 7.26
C GLY A 76 -34.78 5.05 8.75
N GLU A 77 -33.76 5.40 9.55
CA GLU A 77 -33.61 4.95 10.93
C GLU A 77 -33.13 6.08 11.85
N SER A 78 -33.80 6.28 13.00
CA SER A 78 -33.40 7.26 14.03
C SER A 78 -31.95 7.06 14.50
N ARG A 79 -31.52 5.80 14.62
CA ARG A 79 -30.15 5.43 15.00
C ARG A 79 -29.10 5.97 14.03
N VAL A 80 -29.40 6.00 12.72
CA VAL A 80 -28.46 6.54 11.71
C VAL A 80 -28.31 8.04 11.88
N THR A 81 -29.39 8.75 12.18
CA THR A 81 -29.39 10.18 12.47
C THR A 81 -28.53 10.49 13.70
N GLU A 82 -28.70 9.75 14.80
CA GLU A 82 -27.89 9.90 16.02
C GLU A 82 -26.40 9.63 15.76
N LEU A 83 -26.08 8.57 15.01
CA LEU A 83 -24.70 8.26 14.64
C LEU A 83 -24.08 9.34 13.74
N LEU A 84 -24.85 9.91 12.81
CA LEU A 84 -24.38 11.00 11.96
C LEU A 84 -24.15 12.29 12.76
N GLU A 85 -25.01 12.57 13.74
CA GLU A 85 -24.84 13.72 14.63
C GLU A 85 -23.54 13.61 15.44
N VAL A 86 -23.27 12.44 16.02
CA VAL A 86 -22.00 12.17 16.72
C VAL A 86 -20.80 12.23 15.77
N PHE A 87 -20.94 11.70 14.56
CA PHE A 87 -19.86 11.64 13.56
C PHE A 87 -19.46 13.02 13.02
N PHE A 88 -20.43 13.90 12.80
CA PHE A 88 -20.20 15.25 12.29
C PHE A 88 -19.95 16.28 13.38
N GLY A 89 -20.57 16.09 14.54
CA GLY A 89 -20.78 17.12 15.55
C GLY A 89 -22.06 17.93 15.26
N PRO A 90 -22.74 18.46 16.30
CA PRO A 90 -24.08 19.04 16.16
C PRO A 90 -24.19 20.16 15.11
N GLN A 91 -23.31 21.17 15.18
CA GLN A 91 -23.34 22.32 14.27
C GLN A 91 -23.13 21.93 12.80
N TYR A 92 -22.25 20.97 12.55
CA TYR A 92 -21.97 20.51 11.20
C TYR A 92 -23.10 19.64 10.66
N PHE A 93 -23.71 18.84 11.54
CA PHE A 93 -24.86 18.02 11.22
C PHE A 93 -26.10 18.86 10.89
N ASP A 94 -26.35 19.95 11.62
CA ASP A 94 -27.45 20.89 11.32
C ASP A 94 -27.31 21.51 9.93
N TRP A 95 -26.09 21.96 9.58
CA TRP A 95 -25.80 22.43 8.24
C TRP A 95 -26.03 21.33 7.19
N TRP A 96 -25.57 20.11 7.46
CA TRP A 96 -25.73 18.97 6.55
C TRP A 96 -27.20 18.65 6.28
N ARG A 97 -28.05 18.70 7.31
CA ARG A 97 -29.51 18.54 7.19
C ARG A 97 -30.11 19.62 6.31
N LEU A 98 -29.75 20.89 6.54
CA LEU A 98 -30.20 22.00 5.72
C LEU A 98 -29.80 21.84 4.25
N PHE A 99 -28.56 21.38 3.99
CA PHE A 99 -28.10 21.09 2.63
C PHE A 99 -28.93 19.99 1.95
N ILE A 100 -29.30 18.93 2.67
CA ILE A 100 -30.14 17.85 2.15
C ILE A 100 -31.56 18.35 1.84
N ASP A 101 -32.17 19.07 2.78
CA ASP A 101 -33.56 19.50 2.70
C ASP A 101 -33.78 20.64 1.69
N ARG A 102 -32.76 21.48 1.52
CA ARG A 102 -32.82 22.71 0.71
C ARG A 102 -31.67 22.80 -0.29
N ALA A 103 -31.37 21.70 -0.99
CA ALA A 103 -30.29 21.66 -1.97
C ALA A 103 -30.46 22.67 -3.13
N ASP A 104 -31.69 23.11 -3.39
CA ASP A 104 -32.05 24.08 -4.42
C ASP A 104 -31.51 25.50 -4.16
N ILE A 105 -31.24 25.86 -2.90
CA ILE A 105 -30.74 27.20 -2.53
C ILE A 105 -29.25 27.37 -2.83
N TYR A 106 -28.51 26.26 -3.00
CA TYR A 106 -27.08 26.30 -3.22
C TYR A 106 -26.77 26.57 -4.68
N SER A 107 -25.89 27.55 -4.92
CA SER A 107 -25.49 27.91 -6.27
C SER A 107 -24.60 26.80 -6.88
N PRO A 108 -24.54 26.68 -8.21
CA PRO A 108 -23.57 25.83 -8.88
C PRO A 108 -22.12 26.24 -8.57
N TYR A 109 -21.87 27.52 -8.29
CA TYR A 109 -20.55 27.98 -7.85
C TYR A 109 -20.13 27.29 -6.54
N GLN A 110 -21.04 27.15 -5.58
CA GLN A 110 -20.74 26.48 -4.30
C GLN A 110 -20.60 24.95 -4.44
N THR A 111 -21.38 24.36 -5.34
CA THR A 111 -21.55 22.89 -5.43
C THR A 111 -20.67 22.23 -6.49
N HIS A 112 -20.07 23.01 -7.39
CA HIS A 112 -19.23 22.52 -8.48
C HIS A 112 -17.83 23.12 -8.47
N TRP A 113 -16.91 22.39 -9.07
CA TRP A 113 -15.49 22.73 -9.20
C TRP A 113 -14.91 22.27 -10.54
N LEU A 114 -13.77 22.82 -10.91
CA LEU A 114 -13.01 22.40 -12.08
C LEU A 114 -11.97 21.35 -11.69
N VAL A 115 -12.13 20.15 -12.24
CA VAL A 115 -11.31 18.98 -11.86
C VAL A 115 -11.06 18.10 -13.08
N ARG A 116 -9.92 17.43 -13.13
CA ARG A 116 -9.66 16.40 -14.16
C ARG A 116 -10.65 15.25 -14.02
N ARG A 117 -11.09 14.66 -15.14
CA ARG A 117 -12.04 13.54 -15.15
C ARG A 117 -11.57 12.38 -14.29
N SER A 118 -10.31 11.99 -14.40
CA SER A 118 -9.70 10.91 -13.61
C SER A 118 -9.76 11.19 -12.10
N VAL A 119 -9.51 12.44 -11.72
CA VAL A 119 -9.52 12.90 -10.33
C VAL A 119 -10.92 12.94 -9.78
N HIS A 120 -11.90 13.37 -10.58
CA HIS A 120 -13.31 13.31 -10.18
C HIS A 120 -13.76 11.88 -9.91
N GLN A 121 -13.39 10.92 -10.76
CA GLN A 121 -13.69 9.49 -10.56
C GLN A 121 -12.99 8.92 -9.31
N ALA A 122 -11.74 9.30 -9.06
CA ALA A 122 -11.02 8.92 -7.84
C ALA A 122 -11.69 9.52 -6.59
N PHE A 123 -12.11 10.78 -6.67
CA PHE A 123 -12.85 11.44 -5.60
C PHE A 123 -14.18 10.74 -5.35
N GLN A 124 -14.99 10.45 -6.36
CA GLN A 124 -16.27 9.73 -6.22
C GLN A 124 -16.12 8.34 -5.59
N ARG A 125 -15.00 7.64 -5.88
CA ARG A 125 -14.68 6.36 -5.24
C ARG A 125 -14.13 6.49 -3.82
N GLY A 126 -13.83 7.70 -3.37
CA GLY A 126 -13.22 7.98 -2.07
C GLY A 126 -11.71 7.73 -2.02
N ALA A 127 -11.04 7.52 -3.16
CA ALA A 127 -9.61 7.25 -3.28
C ALA A 127 -8.72 8.46 -2.95
N VAL A 128 -9.28 9.67 -3.05
CA VAL A 128 -8.63 10.92 -2.68
C VAL A 128 -9.56 11.70 -1.77
N ARG A 129 -8.99 12.31 -0.72
CA ARG A 129 -9.67 13.25 0.16
C ARG A 129 -8.88 14.55 0.28
N LEU A 130 -9.58 15.61 0.64
CA LEU A 130 -9.01 16.94 0.81
C LEU A 130 -9.19 17.39 2.27
N ILE A 131 -8.08 17.57 2.98
CA ILE A 131 -8.07 18.02 4.37
C ILE A 131 -7.76 19.50 4.41
N ARG A 132 -8.72 20.31 4.85
CA ARG A 132 -8.55 21.76 4.97
C ARG A 132 -7.42 22.10 5.94
N LEU A 133 -6.51 23.00 5.55
CA LEU A 133 -5.48 23.50 6.46
C LEU A 133 -6.11 24.39 7.54
N PRO A 134 -5.73 24.28 8.82
CA PRO A 134 -6.32 25.10 9.89
C PRO A 134 -6.16 26.61 9.67
N SER A 135 -5.09 27.02 8.98
CA SER A 135 -4.75 28.41 8.70
C SER A 135 -5.46 29.00 7.47
N SER A 136 -6.25 28.21 6.73
CA SER A 136 -6.77 28.63 5.42
C SER A 136 -8.16 28.10 5.13
N MET A 137 -8.97 28.95 4.51
CA MET A 137 -10.31 28.59 4.04
C MET A 137 -10.34 28.01 2.63
N ILE A 138 -9.20 28.06 1.91
CA ILE A 138 -9.10 27.70 0.49
C ILE A 138 -7.99 26.70 0.20
N GLU A 139 -7.09 26.43 1.15
CA GLU A 139 -6.00 25.47 0.98
C GLU A 139 -6.34 24.13 1.62
N PHE A 140 -6.17 23.07 0.84
CA PHE A 140 -6.48 21.72 1.26
C PHE A 140 -5.30 20.81 0.97
N ARG A 141 -4.86 20.04 1.96
CA ARG A 141 -3.91 18.96 1.76
C ARG A 141 -4.60 17.83 0.99
N VAL A 142 -4.00 17.41 -0.11
CA VAL A 142 -4.46 16.25 -0.87
C VAL A 142 -3.90 14.99 -0.21
N GLU A 143 -4.79 14.09 0.18
CA GLU A 143 -4.42 12.80 0.77
C GLU A 143 -5.06 11.66 0.00
N HIS A 144 -4.28 10.63 -0.29
CA HIS A 144 -4.77 9.38 -0.87
C HIS A 144 -5.23 8.45 0.24
N VAL A 145 -6.41 7.87 0.06
CA VAL A 145 -6.98 6.93 1.01
C VAL A 145 -6.70 5.54 0.48
N LEU A 146 -5.83 4.81 1.15
CA LEU A 146 -5.34 3.50 0.72
C LEU A 146 -6.18 2.39 1.37
N VAL A 147 -7.11 1.81 0.62
CA VAL A 147 -7.90 0.62 1.01
C VAL A 147 -7.68 -0.53 0.03
N ASP A 148 -7.41 -0.20 -1.23
CA ASP A 148 -7.28 -1.11 -2.36
C ASP A 148 -5.94 -0.89 -3.12
N ASP A 149 -5.70 -1.62 -4.22
CA ASP A 149 -4.52 -1.45 -5.10
C ASP A 149 -4.60 -0.27 -6.08
N GLU A 150 -5.58 0.62 -5.91
CA GLU A 150 -5.74 1.80 -6.74
C GLU A 150 -4.49 2.69 -6.67
N GLN A 151 -3.99 3.08 -7.86
CA GLN A 151 -2.83 3.95 -7.93
C GLN A 151 -3.18 5.36 -7.45
N PRO A 152 -2.31 5.99 -6.63
CA PRO A 152 -2.48 7.37 -6.22
C PRO A 152 -2.66 8.31 -7.42
N VAL A 153 -3.59 9.25 -7.29
CA VAL A 153 -3.74 10.35 -8.24
C VAL A 153 -2.48 11.20 -8.28
N ASP A 154 -2.01 11.51 -9.47
CA ASP A 154 -0.82 12.30 -9.73
C ASP A 154 -1.07 13.81 -9.50
N VAL A 155 -0.44 14.36 -8.47
CA VAL A 155 -0.64 15.74 -7.96
C VAL A 155 0.62 16.60 -8.15
N LYS A 156 0.46 17.86 -8.58
CA LYS A 156 1.53 18.86 -8.63
C LYS A 156 1.60 19.57 -7.28
N GLY A 157 2.40 19.03 -6.36
CA GLY A 157 2.47 19.49 -4.97
C GLY A 157 1.39 18.86 -4.09
N ALA A 158 1.47 19.10 -2.78
CA ALA A 158 0.60 18.47 -1.78
C ALA A 158 -0.66 19.27 -1.45
N ILE A 159 -0.80 20.49 -2.00
CA ILE A 159 -1.87 21.43 -1.64
C ILE A 159 -2.76 21.71 -2.86
N ALA A 160 -4.04 21.44 -2.71
CA ALA A 160 -5.11 21.89 -3.58
C ALA A 160 -5.57 23.29 -3.16
N LEU A 161 -5.70 24.19 -4.13
CA LEU A 161 -6.12 25.58 -3.91
C LEU A 161 -7.51 25.78 -4.52
N LEU A 162 -8.49 26.07 -3.67
CA LEU A 162 -9.91 26.20 -4.00
C LEU A 162 -10.38 27.65 -3.77
N GLY A 163 -9.57 28.60 -4.26
CA GLY A 163 -9.84 30.03 -4.20
C GLY A 163 -10.42 30.58 -5.52
N ASP A 164 -10.71 31.88 -5.54
CA ASP A 164 -11.04 32.57 -6.80
C ASP A 164 -9.75 33.10 -7.46
N HIS A 165 -9.27 32.38 -8.47
CA HIS A 165 -8.10 32.75 -9.28
C HIS A 165 -8.39 33.88 -10.27
N SER A 166 -9.67 34.11 -10.60
CA SER A 166 -10.06 35.19 -11.52
C SER A 166 -9.94 36.58 -10.88
N ARG A 167 -9.97 36.64 -9.53
CA ARG A 167 -10.08 37.88 -8.73
C ARG A 167 -11.32 38.71 -9.08
N GLN A 168 -12.37 38.08 -9.62
CA GLN A 168 -13.62 38.73 -10.00
C GLN A 168 -14.67 38.67 -8.89
N GLY A 169 -14.34 38.09 -7.72
CA GLY A 169 -15.27 37.93 -6.62
C GLY A 169 -16.26 36.80 -6.86
N ILE A 170 -15.90 35.82 -7.70
CA ILE A 170 -16.76 34.67 -7.99
C ILE A 170 -16.86 33.82 -6.72
N GLU A 171 -18.08 33.36 -6.44
CA GLU A 171 -18.35 32.52 -5.29
C GLU A 171 -17.50 31.23 -5.30
N LYS A 172 -16.93 30.90 -4.14
CA LYS A 172 -16.02 29.78 -3.96
C LYS A 172 -16.80 28.48 -3.74
N ALA A 173 -16.15 27.35 -4.04
CA ALA A 173 -16.65 26.04 -3.67
C ALA A 173 -16.88 25.97 -2.15
N ASP A 174 -18.01 25.39 -1.72
CA ASP A 174 -18.31 25.25 -0.30
C ASP A 174 -17.38 24.21 0.33
N ALA A 175 -16.45 24.70 1.16
CA ALA A 175 -15.47 23.88 1.87
C ALA A 175 -16.10 22.77 2.72
N ARG A 176 -17.37 22.92 3.13
CA ARG A 176 -18.08 21.93 3.93
C ARG A 176 -18.48 20.71 3.09
N LEU A 177 -18.80 20.86 1.79
CA LEU A 177 -19.03 19.71 0.91
C LEU A 177 -17.78 18.85 0.78
N ILE A 178 -16.63 19.51 0.61
CA ILE A 178 -15.32 18.89 0.53
C ILE A 178 -14.96 18.19 1.84
N GLY A 179 -15.15 18.87 2.97
CA GLY A 179 -14.89 18.31 4.30
C GLY A 179 -15.77 17.09 4.60
N SER A 180 -17.00 17.08 4.12
CA SER A 180 -17.90 15.96 4.33
C SER A 180 -17.53 14.74 3.50
N HIS A 181 -17.16 14.96 2.24
CA HIS A 181 -16.56 13.91 1.43
C HIS A 181 -15.32 13.34 2.11
N ALA A 182 -14.42 14.20 2.59
CA ALA A 182 -13.19 13.77 3.23
C ALA A 182 -13.44 12.85 4.44
N ARG A 183 -14.48 13.14 5.24
CA ARG A 183 -14.93 12.30 6.36
C ARG A 183 -15.45 10.94 5.89
N PHE A 184 -16.16 10.86 4.76
CA PHE A 184 -16.72 9.60 4.24
C PHE A 184 -15.81 8.83 3.28
N SER A 185 -14.74 9.44 2.75
CA SER A 185 -13.86 8.88 1.73
C SER A 185 -13.48 7.40 1.96
N ARG A 186 -12.99 7.07 3.15
CA ARG A 186 -12.65 5.68 3.51
C ARG A 186 -13.87 4.76 3.55
N SER A 187 -14.99 5.23 4.10
CA SER A 187 -16.23 4.45 4.17
C SER A 187 -16.81 4.18 2.78
N ILE A 188 -16.69 5.14 1.84
CA ILE A 188 -17.08 4.97 0.43
C ILE A 188 -16.28 3.83 -0.19
N GLN A 189 -14.95 3.83 -0.01
CA GLN A 189 -14.11 2.75 -0.52
C GLN A 189 -14.46 1.39 0.08
N LEU A 190 -14.63 1.30 1.40
CA LEU A 190 -15.00 0.04 2.05
C LEU A 190 -16.32 -0.51 1.53
N VAL A 191 -17.30 0.34 1.23
CA VAL A 191 -18.57 -0.09 0.65
C VAL A 191 -18.38 -0.58 -0.78
N ASN A 192 -17.54 0.11 -1.58
CA ASN A 192 -17.21 -0.33 -2.93
C ASN A 192 -16.52 -1.70 -2.91
N VAL A 193 -15.58 -1.91 -2.00
CA VAL A 193 -14.93 -3.20 -1.74
C VAL A 193 -15.96 -4.25 -1.32
N ALA A 194 -16.83 -3.94 -0.35
CA ALA A 194 -17.84 -4.88 0.14
C ALA A 194 -18.78 -5.36 -0.98
N ARG A 195 -19.14 -4.52 -1.96
CA ARG A 195 -19.92 -4.95 -3.14
C ARG A 195 -19.21 -6.00 -3.98
N ILE A 196 -17.88 -5.96 -3.99
CA ILE A 196 -17.05 -6.89 -4.76
C ILE A 196 -16.86 -8.20 -3.99
N ILE A 197 -16.46 -8.12 -2.72
CA ILE A 197 -16.07 -9.30 -1.93
C ILE A 197 -17.23 -10.00 -1.24
N ALA A 198 -18.33 -9.29 -1.00
CA ALA A 198 -19.48 -9.78 -0.25
C ALA A 198 -20.78 -9.15 -0.77
N PRO A 199 -21.15 -9.38 -2.05
CA PRO A 199 -22.33 -8.77 -2.65
C PRO A 199 -23.63 -9.07 -1.87
N GLY A 200 -23.71 -10.24 -1.23
CA GLY A 200 -24.85 -10.62 -0.37
C GLY A 200 -25.04 -9.75 0.88
N LEU A 201 -24.03 -9.00 1.33
CA LEU A 201 -24.17 -8.03 2.43
C LEU A 201 -24.91 -6.75 1.99
N ILE A 202 -25.00 -6.49 0.68
CA ILE A 202 -25.53 -5.23 0.13
C ILE A 202 -26.77 -5.48 -0.73
N GLU A 203 -26.80 -6.55 -1.53
CA GLU A 203 -27.97 -6.98 -2.29
C GLU A 203 -28.59 -8.21 -1.61
N GLN A 204 -29.86 -8.13 -1.18
CA GLN A 204 -30.67 -9.30 -0.78
C GLN A 204 -31.01 -10.18 -1.99
N LYS A 205 -30.00 -10.71 -2.68
CA LYS A 205 -30.17 -11.78 -3.66
C LYS A 205 -29.74 -13.08 -3.02
N THR A 206 -30.61 -14.09 -3.11
CA THR A 206 -30.27 -15.50 -2.94
C THR A 206 -29.14 -15.84 -3.91
N ILE A 207 -27.91 -15.95 -3.40
CA ILE A 207 -26.78 -16.45 -4.17
C ILE A 207 -26.82 -17.97 -4.08
N THR A 208 -26.98 -18.63 -5.22
CA THR A 208 -26.57 -20.02 -5.38
C THR A 208 -25.05 -20.07 -5.34
N ASP A 209 -24.48 -20.78 -4.37
CA ASP A 209 -23.04 -21.00 -4.26
C ASP A 209 -22.49 -21.54 -5.58
N ILE A 210 -21.72 -20.72 -6.30
CA ILE A 210 -20.90 -21.18 -7.40
C ILE A 210 -19.54 -21.53 -6.78
N PRO A 211 -19.10 -22.80 -6.84
CA PRO A 211 -17.78 -23.16 -6.33
C PRO A 211 -16.71 -22.40 -7.13
N GLN A 212 -16.03 -21.46 -6.49
CA GLN A 212 -14.87 -20.81 -7.10
C GLN A 212 -13.67 -21.76 -7.01
N GLN A 213 -13.04 -22.00 -8.17
CA GLN A 213 -11.90 -22.90 -8.31
C GLN A 213 -10.75 -22.47 -7.40
N GLN A 214 -10.25 -23.40 -6.60
CA GLN A 214 -8.91 -23.32 -6.03
C GLN A 214 -7.93 -23.24 -7.19
N PHE A 215 -7.24 -22.11 -7.33
CA PHE A 215 -6.14 -22.02 -8.27
C PHE A 215 -5.03 -22.95 -7.77
N PRO A 216 -4.49 -23.86 -8.60
CA PRO A 216 -3.33 -24.64 -8.19
C PRO A 216 -2.22 -23.69 -7.74
N VAL A 217 -1.49 -24.07 -6.68
CA VAL A 217 -0.32 -23.36 -6.10
C VAL A 217 0.87 -23.45 -7.07
N GLN A 218 0.66 -23.12 -8.33
CA GLN A 218 1.73 -22.84 -9.25
C GLN A 218 1.99 -21.35 -9.14
N MET A 219 2.98 -20.99 -8.31
CA MET A 219 3.70 -19.72 -8.42
C MET A 219 4.44 -19.70 -9.77
N ARG A 220 3.71 -19.69 -10.87
CA ARG A 220 4.26 -19.32 -12.16
C ARG A 220 4.61 -17.84 -12.02
N SER A 221 5.90 -17.53 -12.09
CA SER A 221 6.41 -16.21 -12.42
C SER A 221 5.57 -15.65 -13.56
N SER A 222 4.57 -14.83 -13.24
CA SER A 222 3.61 -14.37 -14.20
C SER A 222 4.26 -13.32 -15.06
N SER A 223 4.48 -13.71 -16.33
CA SER A 223 4.77 -12.84 -17.47
C SER A 223 5.76 -11.72 -17.17
N LEU A 224 7.04 -12.06 -17.27
CA LEU A 224 8.10 -11.12 -17.63
C LEU A 224 7.60 -10.24 -18.78
N GLY A 225 7.19 -9.00 -18.50
CA GLY A 225 6.79 -8.06 -19.55
C GLY A 225 7.92 -7.92 -20.57
N LEU A 226 7.59 -7.56 -21.82
CA LEU A 226 8.54 -7.42 -22.95
C LEU A 226 9.83 -6.65 -22.60
N GLY A 227 9.79 -5.75 -21.62
CA GLY A 227 10.97 -5.03 -21.15
C GLY A 227 12.07 -5.92 -20.52
N HIS A 228 11.70 -7.02 -19.87
CA HIS A 228 12.68 -7.85 -19.13
C HIS A 228 13.63 -8.65 -20.02
N THR A 229 13.18 -9.07 -21.21
CA THR A 229 14.00 -9.86 -22.15
C THR A 229 15.22 -9.09 -22.64
N PHE A 230 15.11 -7.76 -22.77
CA PHE A 230 16.21 -6.88 -23.20
C PHE A 230 16.99 -6.26 -22.04
N VAL A 231 16.35 -6.06 -20.88
CA VAL A 231 17.00 -5.45 -19.72
C VAL A 231 18.13 -6.32 -19.18
N ARG A 232 17.95 -7.64 -19.06
CA ARG A 232 18.99 -8.52 -18.48
C ARG A 232 20.31 -8.51 -19.27
N PRO A 233 20.36 -8.73 -20.60
CA PRO A 233 21.60 -8.63 -21.37
C PRO A 233 22.18 -7.20 -21.36
N ALA A 234 21.34 -6.17 -21.45
CA ALA A 234 21.80 -4.78 -21.35
C ALA A 234 22.47 -4.49 -19.99
N MET A 235 21.92 -5.01 -18.89
CA MET A 235 22.49 -4.86 -17.55
C MET A 235 23.79 -5.64 -17.36
N LEU A 236 23.96 -6.79 -18.03
CA LEU A 236 25.24 -7.51 -18.04
C LEU A 236 26.34 -6.69 -18.73
N LEU A 237 26.02 -6.08 -19.88
CA LEU A 237 26.94 -5.16 -20.57
C LEU A 237 27.21 -3.91 -19.75
N TRP A 238 26.20 -3.38 -19.05
CA TRP A 238 26.33 -2.21 -18.19
C TRP A 238 27.37 -2.40 -17.08
N ARG A 239 27.52 -3.62 -16.54
CA ARG A 239 28.51 -3.93 -15.51
C ARG A 239 29.97 -3.87 -15.99
N LEU A 240 30.20 -3.86 -17.31
CA LEU A 240 31.54 -3.69 -17.89
C LEU A 240 32.04 -2.25 -17.81
N PHE A 241 31.14 -1.28 -17.59
CA PHE A 241 31.52 0.12 -17.45
C PHE A 241 32.22 0.39 -16.10
N PRO A 242 33.17 1.35 -16.07
CA PRO A 242 33.88 1.71 -14.85
C PRO A 242 32.93 2.09 -13.70
N PRO A 243 33.24 1.71 -12.43
CA PRO A 243 32.38 2.01 -11.28
C PRO A 243 32.00 3.48 -11.15
N LYS A 244 32.95 4.40 -11.41
CA LYS A 244 32.70 5.85 -11.37
C LYS A 244 31.59 6.29 -12.32
N LEU A 245 31.54 5.71 -13.53
CA LEU A 245 30.50 6.02 -14.51
C LEU A 245 29.14 5.46 -14.08
N ARG A 246 29.13 4.21 -13.57
CA ARG A 246 27.90 3.58 -13.07
C ARG A 246 27.30 4.37 -11.90
N ILE A 247 28.12 4.79 -10.95
CA ILE A 247 27.71 5.62 -9.81
C ILE A 247 27.14 6.96 -10.27
N ALA A 248 27.83 7.67 -11.18
CA ALA A 248 27.34 8.93 -11.72
C ALA A 248 25.99 8.79 -12.43
N ALA A 249 25.80 7.69 -13.18
CA ALA A 249 24.53 7.37 -13.82
C ALA A 249 23.43 7.06 -12.79
N TYR A 250 23.73 6.34 -11.70
CA TYR A 250 22.77 6.09 -10.61
C TYR A 250 22.36 7.36 -9.89
N ASP A 251 23.29 8.29 -9.65
CA ASP A 251 22.97 9.61 -9.11
C ASP A 251 22.03 10.41 -10.03
N LEU A 252 22.30 10.39 -11.34
CA LEU A 252 21.43 11.03 -12.33
C LEU A 252 20.05 10.36 -12.38
N LEU A 253 19.99 9.03 -12.45
CA LEU A 253 18.75 8.25 -12.46
C LEU A 253 17.93 8.47 -11.20
N ARG A 254 18.57 8.58 -10.02
CA ARG A 254 17.90 8.92 -8.77
C ARG A 254 17.21 10.29 -8.85
N ARG A 255 17.91 11.31 -9.37
CA ARG A 255 17.35 12.66 -9.54
C ARG A 255 16.20 12.68 -10.54
N LEU A 256 16.40 12.06 -11.71
CA LEU A 256 15.36 11.95 -12.73
C LEU A 256 14.14 11.16 -12.22
N GLY A 257 14.38 10.05 -11.52
CA GLY A 257 13.34 9.25 -10.90
C GLY A 257 12.49 10.08 -9.93
N SER A 258 13.14 10.89 -9.07
CA SER A 258 12.44 11.78 -8.16
C SER A 258 11.63 12.87 -8.89
N CYS A 259 12.06 13.32 -10.07
CA CYS A 259 11.30 14.28 -10.88
C CYS A 259 10.10 13.64 -11.58
N PHE A 260 10.25 12.45 -12.14
CA PHE A 260 9.20 11.78 -12.93
C PHE A 260 8.18 11.03 -12.08
N TYR A 261 8.64 10.39 -11.01
CA TYR A 261 7.82 9.51 -10.18
C TYR A 261 7.61 10.05 -8.76
N GLY A 262 8.21 11.19 -8.42
CA GLY A 262 8.23 11.68 -7.04
C GLY A 262 9.05 10.78 -6.10
N LYS A 263 8.98 11.10 -4.80
CA LYS A 263 9.47 10.23 -3.73
C LYS A 263 8.27 9.49 -3.15
N HIS A 264 8.25 8.16 -3.26
CA HIS A 264 7.23 7.30 -2.66
C HIS A 264 7.85 6.45 -1.56
N GLY A 265 7.31 6.52 -0.35
CA GLY A 265 7.72 5.64 0.76
C GLY A 265 9.12 5.93 1.31
N ASN A 266 9.82 4.86 1.71
CA ASN A 266 11.07 4.91 2.47
C ASN A 266 12.15 5.75 1.76
N ALA A 267 12.85 6.62 2.48
CA ALA A 267 13.72 7.67 1.92
C ALA A 267 14.96 7.18 1.14
N GLN A 268 15.12 5.86 1.04
CA GLN A 268 16.28 5.13 0.52
C GLN A 268 16.00 4.35 -0.77
N VAL A 269 14.80 4.46 -1.35
CA VAL A 269 14.42 3.75 -2.58
C VAL A 269 13.81 4.72 -3.60
N GLN A 270 14.20 4.56 -4.87
CA GLN A 270 13.67 5.37 -5.97
C GLN A 270 13.18 4.49 -7.12
N ARG A 271 11.93 4.72 -7.55
CA ARG A 271 11.38 4.14 -8.78
C ARG A 271 12.07 4.76 -10.00
N LEU A 272 12.44 3.90 -10.95
CA LEU A 272 13.07 4.27 -12.21
C LEU A 272 12.21 3.83 -13.41
N PRO A 273 12.49 4.35 -14.62
CA PRO A 273 11.88 3.86 -15.86
C PRO A 273 12.12 2.36 -16.10
N PHE A 274 11.37 1.78 -17.03
CA PHE A 274 11.50 0.38 -17.47
C PHE A 274 11.27 -0.68 -16.37
N GLY A 275 10.52 -0.32 -15.32
CA GLY A 275 10.23 -1.23 -14.22
C GLY A 275 11.45 -1.52 -13.35
N LEU A 276 12.38 -0.57 -13.24
CA LEU A 276 13.55 -0.67 -12.38
C LEU A 276 13.35 0.08 -11.06
N TYR A 277 14.04 -0.36 -10.03
CA TYR A 277 14.13 0.27 -8.72
C TYR A 277 15.60 0.41 -8.34
N LEU A 278 15.92 1.56 -7.74
CA LEU A 278 17.25 1.86 -7.23
C LEU A 278 17.16 2.09 -5.73
N LYS A 279 17.74 1.19 -4.96
CA LYS A 279 17.92 1.35 -3.51
C LYS A 279 19.30 1.95 -3.26
N TYR A 280 19.42 2.81 -2.25
CA TYR A 280 20.68 3.42 -1.86
C TYR A 280 20.78 3.58 -0.34
N ASN A 281 21.94 3.26 0.20
CA ASN A 281 22.20 3.24 1.64
C ASN A 281 23.65 3.68 1.89
N SER A 282 23.90 4.37 3.00
CA SER A 282 25.26 4.73 3.41
C SER A 282 26.06 3.52 3.89
N ASN A 283 25.40 2.46 4.34
CA ASN A 283 26.04 1.23 4.76
C ASN A 283 26.13 0.23 3.58
N PRO A 284 27.34 -0.03 3.03
CA PRO A 284 27.51 -0.95 1.90
C PRO A 284 27.16 -2.41 2.24
N ASP A 285 27.34 -2.83 3.49
CA ASP A 285 27.13 -4.23 3.89
C ASP A 285 25.67 -4.64 3.76
N ILE A 286 24.75 -3.73 4.05
CA ILE A 286 23.29 -3.96 3.98
C ILE A 286 22.90 -4.31 2.54
N LEU A 287 23.30 -3.48 1.56
CA LEU A 287 22.97 -3.72 0.15
C LEU A 287 23.73 -4.92 -0.42
N ARG A 288 24.94 -5.20 0.08
CA ARG A 288 25.71 -6.39 -0.30
C ARG A 288 25.01 -7.67 0.17
N ASN A 289 24.49 -7.68 1.41
CA ASN A 289 23.71 -8.81 1.93
C ASN A 289 22.41 -8.99 1.14
N GLU A 290 21.66 -7.92 0.89
CA GLU A 290 20.42 -7.99 0.10
C GLU A 290 20.68 -8.50 -1.33
N TYR A 291 21.75 -8.03 -1.98
CA TYR A 291 22.15 -8.50 -3.30
C TYR A 291 22.41 -10.00 -3.30
N ASN A 292 23.13 -10.51 -2.31
CA ASN A 292 23.45 -11.93 -2.21
C ASN A 292 22.21 -12.77 -1.88
N ALA A 293 21.36 -12.32 -0.94
CA ALA A 293 20.08 -12.97 -0.61
C ALA A 293 19.21 -13.17 -1.85
N LEU A 294 19.03 -12.12 -2.65
CA LEU A 294 18.25 -12.17 -3.88
C LEU A 294 18.88 -13.06 -4.95
N LYS A 295 20.22 -13.18 -5.00
CA LYS A 295 20.91 -14.14 -5.88
C LYS A 295 20.69 -15.58 -5.45
N VAL A 296 20.75 -15.88 -4.15
CA VAL A 296 20.49 -17.22 -3.62
C VAL A 296 19.05 -17.63 -3.90
N LEU A 297 18.08 -16.75 -3.65
CA LEU A 297 16.67 -17.00 -3.97
C LEU A 297 16.47 -17.26 -5.47
N GLU A 298 17.04 -16.42 -6.34
CA GLU A 298 16.98 -16.60 -7.80
C GLU A 298 17.47 -17.99 -8.25
N GLN A 299 18.43 -18.58 -7.54
CA GLN A 299 19.05 -19.87 -7.89
C GLN A 299 18.40 -21.07 -7.22
N LYS A 300 17.81 -20.90 -6.03
CA LYS A 300 17.42 -22.02 -5.15
C LYS A 300 15.92 -22.16 -4.99
N THR A 301 15.12 -21.15 -5.31
CA THR A 301 13.67 -21.17 -5.08
C THR A 301 12.90 -20.69 -6.31
N THR A 302 11.58 -20.88 -6.25
CA THR A 302 10.62 -20.35 -7.23
C THR A 302 9.95 -19.06 -6.76
N ILE A 303 10.33 -18.57 -5.58
CA ILE A 303 9.73 -17.43 -4.91
C ILE A 303 9.88 -16.18 -5.78
N PRO A 304 8.78 -15.47 -6.09
CA PRO A 304 8.87 -14.20 -6.77
C PRO A 304 9.54 -13.16 -5.86
N ALA A 305 10.65 -12.58 -6.31
CA ALA A 305 11.41 -11.55 -5.59
C ALA A 305 12.08 -10.59 -6.59
N PRO A 306 12.57 -9.41 -6.16
CA PRO A 306 13.32 -8.50 -7.02
C PRO A 306 14.52 -9.20 -7.67
N ARG A 307 14.72 -8.98 -8.97
CA ARG A 307 15.92 -9.44 -9.69
C ARG A 307 16.99 -8.38 -9.58
N VAL A 308 18.11 -8.71 -8.95
CA VAL A 308 19.25 -7.82 -8.82
C VAL A 308 20.11 -7.81 -10.09
N PHE A 309 20.45 -6.60 -10.52
CA PHE A 309 21.23 -6.34 -11.73
C PHE A 309 22.63 -5.87 -11.42
N ASP A 310 22.80 -4.97 -10.44
CA ASP A 310 24.09 -4.40 -10.11
C ASP A 310 24.13 -3.88 -8.66
N VAL A 311 25.34 -3.89 -8.08
CA VAL A 311 25.66 -3.23 -6.81
C VAL A 311 26.92 -2.39 -7.02
N ALA A 312 26.89 -1.14 -6.57
CA ALA A 312 28.00 -0.22 -6.73
C ALA A 312 28.16 0.64 -5.47
N THR A 313 29.39 0.71 -4.96
CA THR A 313 29.72 1.51 -3.77
C THR A 313 30.65 2.64 -4.17
N ARG A 314 30.30 3.85 -3.72
CA ARG A 314 31.20 4.99 -3.70
C ARG A 314 31.88 5.02 -2.33
N ASN A 315 33.19 4.82 -2.33
CA ASN A 315 34.03 5.02 -1.17
C ASN A 315 34.62 6.42 -1.25
N ASN A 316 34.19 7.32 -0.36
CA ASN A 316 34.75 8.67 -0.23
C ASN A 316 35.15 8.88 1.24
N ASP A 317 36.14 9.74 1.49
CA ASP A 317 36.67 9.98 2.84
C ASP A 317 35.61 10.51 3.84
N ASP A 318 34.51 11.12 3.35
CA ASP A 318 33.47 11.75 4.18
C ASP A 318 32.12 11.01 4.22
N ASP A 319 31.77 10.20 3.20
CA ASP A 319 30.45 9.55 3.10
C ASP A 319 30.47 8.38 2.10
N ASP A 320 30.41 7.15 2.62
CA ASP A 320 30.16 5.96 1.82
C ASP A 320 28.71 5.97 1.33
N LEU A 321 28.50 5.69 0.05
CA LEU A 321 27.16 5.57 -0.53
C LEU A 321 27.11 4.41 -1.51
N SER A 322 26.26 3.44 -1.21
CA SER A 322 26.03 2.27 -2.04
C SER A 322 24.70 2.34 -2.77
N TYR A 323 24.68 1.71 -3.94
CA TYR A 323 23.53 1.61 -4.83
C TYR A 323 23.27 0.16 -5.17
N LEU A 324 22.00 -0.24 -5.14
CA LEU A 324 21.51 -1.54 -5.56
C LEU A 324 20.43 -1.36 -6.62
N LEU A 325 20.72 -1.79 -7.84
CA LEU A 325 19.81 -1.74 -8.97
C LEU A 325 19.08 -3.08 -9.11
N MET A 326 17.75 -3.04 -9.09
CA MET A 326 16.89 -4.23 -9.10
C MET A 326 15.62 -4.02 -9.95
N SER A 327 14.92 -5.10 -10.26
CA SER A 327 13.60 -5.04 -10.88
C SER A 327 12.50 -4.68 -9.88
N ARG A 328 11.45 -4.01 -10.37
CA ARG A 328 10.19 -3.83 -9.65
C ARG A 328 9.46 -5.17 -9.53
N VAL A 329 8.97 -5.50 -8.34
CA VAL A 329 7.96 -6.54 -8.13
C VAL A 329 6.56 -5.96 -8.44
N PRO A 330 5.74 -6.63 -9.26
CA PRO A 330 4.41 -6.12 -9.61
C PRO A 330 3.46 -6.13 -8.40
N GLY A 331 2.34 -5.40 -8.52
CA GLY A 331 1.35 -5.31 -7.45
C GLY A 331 1.61 -4.20 -6.42
N THR A 332 1.02 -4.36 -5.25
CA THR A 332 1.06 -3.46 -4.10
C THR A 332 1.37 -4.23 -2.82
N SER A 333 1.80 -3.55 -1.76
CA SER A 333 2.06 -4.24 -0.48
C SER A 333 0.76 -4.73 0.15
N LEU A 334 0.80 -5.88 0.82
CA LEU A 334 -0.31 -6.41 1.61
C LEU A 334 -0.75 -5.40 2.68
N ALA A 335 0.19 -4.64 3.24
CA ALA A 335 -0.11 -3.56 4.19
C ALA A 335 -1.10 -2.53 3.64
N THR A 336 -1.03 -2.22 2.34
CA THR A 336 -1.86 -1.23 1.65
C THR A 336 -3.26 -1.74 1.33
N CYS A 337 -3.37 -2.98 0.84
CA CYS A 337 -4.62 -3.50 0.28
C CYS A 337 -5.35 -4.49 1.20
N ARG A 338 -4.85 -4.75 2.42
CA ARG A 338 -5.44 -5.68 3.42
C ARG A 338 -6.96 -5.58 3.60
N ASP A 339 -7.54 -4.39 3.42
CA ASP A 339 -8.97 -4.14 3.59
C ASP A 339 -9.77 -4.64 2.37
N ALA A 340 -9.13 -4.75 1.20
CA ALA A 340 -9.71 -5.24 -0.06
C ALA A 340 -9.63 -6.76 -0.26
N LEU A 341 -8.99 -7.47 0.67
CA LEU A 341 -8.86 -8.93 0.63
C LEU A 341 -10.00 -9.61 1.36
N SER A 342 -10.69 -10.51 0.65
CA SER A 342 -11.67 -11.42 1.23
C SER A 342 -11.01 -12.47 2.13
N ASP A 343 -11.81 -13.24 2.87
CA ASP A 343 -11.28 -14.31 3.71
C ASP A 343 -10.69 -15.46 2.86
N GLN A 344 -11.25 -15.71 1.67
CA GLN A 344 -10.69 -16.66 0.72
C GLN A 344 -9.34 -16.19 0.17
N ASP A 345 -9.19 -14.88 -0.09
CA ASP A 345 -7.90 -14.31 -0.51
C ASP A 345 -6.85 -14.50 0.59
N TYR A 346 -7.21 -14.27 1.85
CA TYR A 346 -6.31 -14.51 2.97
C TYR A 346 -5.92 -15.99 3.11
N ALA A 347 -6.86 -16.92 2.93
CA ALA A 347 -6.57 -18.35 2.94
C ALA A 347 -5.61 -18.73 1.79
N ASN A 348 -5.84 -18.22 0.58
CA ASN A 348 -4.98 -18.46 -0.58
C ASN A 348 -3.57 -17.86 -0.38
N LEU A 349 -3.48 -16.69 0.24
CA LEU A 349 -2.19 -16.07 0.57
C LEU A 349 -1.47 -16.83 1.68
N SER A 350 -2.19 -17.31 2.71
CA SER A 350 -1.60 -18.16 3.76
C SER A 350 -0.94 -19.39 3.14
N ALA A 351 -1.65 -20.09 2.25
CA ALA A 351 -1.10 -21.25 1.53
C ALA A 351 0.14 -20.92 0.68
N GLN A 352 0.14 -19.77 -0.03
CA GLN A 352 1.31 -19.32 -0.80
C GLN A 352 2.49 -18.93 0.11
N LEU A 353 2.23 -18.31 1.26
CA LEU A 353 3.28 -17.95 2.21
C LEU A 353 3.89 -19.19 2.87
N LYS A 354 3.07 -20.20 3.19
CA LYS A 354 3.53 -21.52 3.65
C LYS A 354 4.49 -22.16 2.64
N ASP A 355 4.12 -22.21 1.37
CA ASP A 355 5.01 -22.70 0.31
C ASP A 355 6.32 -21.89 0.18
N CYS A 356 6.23 -20.55 0.22
CA CYS A 356 7.42 -19.69 0.25
C CYS A 356 8.33 -20.02 1.44
N ILE A 357 7.80 -20.08 2.66
CA ILE A 357 8.60 -20.31 3.86
C ILE A 357 9.24 -21.70 3.83
N SER A 358 8.54 -22.73 3.35
CA SER A 358 9.14 -24.05 3.13
C SER A 358 10.35 -23.96 2.21
N GLN A 359 10.21 -23.33 1.04
CA GLN A 359 11.30 -23.15 0.08
C GLN A 359 12.46 -22.32 0.63
N ILE A 360 12.18 -21.29 1.44
CA ILE A 360 13.21 -20.48 2.10
C ILE A 360 14.00 -21.35 3.07
N ARG A 361 13.32 -22.11 3.94
CA ARG A 361 13.97 -22.95 4.96
C ARG A 361 14.81 -24.10 4.37
N ASP A 362 14.48 -24.54 3.17
CA ASP A 362 15.23 -25.57 2.42
C ASP A 362 16.53 -25.03 1.78
N ILE A 363 16.79 -23.72 1.81
CA ILE A 363 18.03 -23.14 1.29
C ILE A 363 19.20 -23.59 2.19
N PRO A 364 20.18 -24.34 1.66
CA PRO A 364 21.30 -24.83 2.45
C PRO A 364 22.26 -23.70 2.81
N LYS A 365 22.81 -23.76 4.02
CA LYS A 365 23.89 -22.88 4.48
C LYS A 365 25.10 -22.93 3.54
N PRO A 366 25.86 -21.83 3.33
CA PRO A 366 27.08 -21.85 2.54
C PRO A 366 28.06 -22.89 3.11
N ALA A 367 28.58 -23.76 2.24
CA ALA A 367 29.41 -24.91 2.63
C ALA A 367 30.70 -24.53 3.38
N ASN A 368 31.19 -23.31 3.19
CA ASN A 368 32.44 -22.81 3.79
C ASN A 368 32.20 -21.92 5.02
N CYS A 369 31.02 -21.98 5.64
CA CYS A 369 30.69 -21.19 6.81
C CYS A 369 30.65 -22.07 8.07
N ASP A 370 31.68 -21.96 8.90
CA ASP A 370 31.75 -22.66 10.20
C ASP A 370 30.75 -22.08 11.23
N MET A 371 30.18 -20.91 10.95
CA MET A 371 29.23 -20.23 11.82
C MET A 371 27.82 -20.77 11.59
N ALA A 372 27.08 -21.08 12.65
CA ALA A 372 25.69 -21.51 12.53
C ALA A 372 24.79 -20.33 12.15
N ILE A 373 24.90 -19.20 12.86
CA ILE A 373 24.04 -18.02 12.68
C ILE A 373 24.87 -16.89 12.07
N CYS A 374 24.46 -16.44 10.90
CA CYS A 374 25.20 -15.49 10.08
C CYS A 374 24.30 -14.84 9.02
N ASN A 375 24.76 -13.76 8.39
CA ASN A 375 24.09 -13.20 7.22
C ASN A 375 24.23 -14.14 6.00
N THR A 376 23.69 -13.75 4.84
CA THR A 376 23.71 -14.63 3.64
C THR A 376 25.11 -14.89 3.07
N LEU A 377 26.10 -14.11 3.47
CA LEU A 377 27.52 -14.23 3.07
C LEU A 377 28.36 -15.00 4.09
N GLY A 378 27.78 -15.44 5.22
CA GLY A 378 28.51 -16.07 6.31
C GLY A 378 29.17 -15.10 7.28
N GLU A 379 28.81 -13.82 7.23
CA GLU A 379 29.38 -12.75 8.07
C GLU A 379 28.38 -12.30 9.16
N ALA A 380 28.70 -11.19 9.83
CA ALA A 380 27.86 -10.62 10.87
C ALA A 380 26.46 -10.27 10.36
N CYS A 381 25.46 -10.59 11.18
CA CYS A 381 24.08 -10.21 10.98
C CYS A 381 23.89 -8.71 11.25
N ARG A 382 22.88 -8.12 10.62
CA ARG A 382 22.41 -6.76 10.94
C ARG A 382 20.91 -6.80 11.09
N ASP A 383 20.45 -6.56 12.30
CA ASP A 383 19.04 -6.58 12.63
C ASP A 383 18.73 -5.41 13.59
N PRO A 384 17.81 -4.50 13.24
CA PRO A 384 17.48 -3.33 14.05
C PRO A 384 16.92 -3.68 15.44
N ARG A 385 16.25 -4.83 15.58
CA ARG A 385 15.69 -5.27 16.87
C ARG A 385 16.76 -5.74 17.84
N VAL A 386 17.90 -6.23 17.35
CA VAL A 386 18.97 -6.76 18.21
C VAL A 386 19.91 -5.63 18.67
N ARG A 387 20.46 -4.84 17.73
CA ARG A 387 21.37 -3.73 18.05
C ARG A 387 21.28 -2.54 17.08
N ASP A 388 20.08 -2.10 16.72
CA ASP A 388 19.86 -0.90 15.88
C ASP A 388 20.82 -0.81 14.66
N TRP A 389 20.82 -1.86 13.83
CA TRP A 389 21.65 -2.02 12.64
C TRP A 389 23.17 -2.20 12.85
N ALA A 390 23.66 -2.12 14.09
CA ALA A 390 25.03 -2.51 14.40
C ALA A 390 25.26 -4.00 14.04
N PRO A 391 26.48 -4.37 13.60
CA PRO A 391 26.78 -5.75 13.25
C PRO A 391 26.78 -6.62 14.52
N VAL A 392 26.20 -7.83 14.40
CA VAL A 392 26.06 -8.80 15.48
C VAL A 392 26.48 -10.19 14.97
N GLY A 393 27.43 -10.83 15.66
CA GLY A 393 27.98 -12.11 15.23
C GLY A 393 29.06 -11.96 14.13
N PRO A 394 29.26 -12.97 13.27
CA PRO A 394 28.50 -14.23 13.18
C PRO A 394 28.71 -15.12 14.42
N PHE A 395 27.87 -16.13 14.61
CA PHE A 395 27.89 -16.99 15.81
C PHE A 395 28.09 -18.46 15.48
N PRO A 396 28.90 -19.18 16.28
CA PRO A 396 29.13 -20.61 16.09
C PRO A 396 27.88 -21.46 16.41
N ASP A 397 27.01 -20.99 17.30
CA ASP A 397 25.81 -21.71 17.74
C ASP A 397 24.70 -20.74 18.20
N GLU A 398 23.51 -21.30 18.45
CA GLU A 398 22.36 -20.56 18.97
C GLU A 398 22.63 -20.01 20.38
N ALA A 399 23.34 -20.75 21.23
CA ALA A 399 23.62 -20.31 22.60
C ALA A 399 24.38 -18.97 22.62
N SER A 400 25.37 -18.82 21.74
CA SER A 400 26.17 -17.60 21.57
C SER A 400 25.36 -16.45 20.99
N PHE A 401 24.46 -16.74 20.06
CA PHE A 401 23.52 -15.75 19.53
C PHE A 401 22.56 -15.25 20.62
N SER A 402 21.96 -16.17 21.38
CA SER A 402 20.97 -15.87 22.42
C SER A 402 21.52 -14.97 23.53
N GLN A 403 22.83 -14.93 23.76
CA GLN A 403 23.46 -13.97 24.69
C GLN A 403 23.34 -12.49 24.25
N ASN A 404 22.94 -12.23 23.00
CA ASN A 404 22.68 -10.89 22.49
C ASN A 404 21.19 -10.52 22.59
N LEU A 405 20.36 -11.41 23.16
CA LEU A 405 18.92 -11.22 23.33
C LEU A 405 18.58 -11.13 24.81
N ARG A 406 17.49 -10.42 25.12
CA ARG A 406 16.92 -10.43 26.47
C ARG A 406 16.45 -11.82 26.86
N PHE A 407 16.62 -12.12 28.15
CA PHE A 407 16.29 -13.41 28.75
C PHE A 407 17.03 -14.56 28.06
N SER A 408 18.35 -14.41 27.88
CA SER A 408 19.23 -15.33 27.16
C SER A 408 19.29 -16.75 27.78
N ASP A 409 18.95 -16.88 29.06
CA ASP A 409 18.95 -18.14 29.80
C ASP A 409 17.62 -18.91 29.71
N GLU A 410 16.57 -18.33 29.09
CA GLU A 410 15.28 -19.02 28.92
C GLU A 410 15.42 -20.27 28.04
N PRO A 411 14.75 -21.40 28.38
CA PRO A 411 14.81 -22.63 27.59
C PRO A 411 14.37 -22.45 26.14
N SER A 412 13.40 -21.57 25.88
CA SER A 412 12.91 -21.21 24.53
C SER A 412 13.89 -20.38 23.70
N ARG A 413 15.15 -20.24 24.13
CA ARG A 413 16.23 -19.60 23.36
C ARG A 413 17.26 -20.61 22.84
N ARG A 414 16.94 -21.91 22.87
CA ARG A 414 17.89 -23.00 22.62
C ARG A 414 17.21 -24.19 21.94
N GLY A 415 17.99 -24.94 21.17
CA GLY A 415 17.59 -26.23 20.61
C GLY A 415 16.86 -26.13 19.27
N HIS A 416 16.90 -24.97 18.63
CA HIS A 416 16.22 -24.75 17.36
C HIS A 416 17.08 -25.15 16.17
N LYS A 417 16.41 -25.52 15.07
CA LYS A 417 17.09 -25.63 13.78
C LYS A 417 17.50 -24.23 13.30
N ILE A 418 18.68 -24.14 12.72
CA ILE A 418 19.13 -22.92 12.06
C ILE A 418 18.82 -23.03 10.57
N VAL A 419 18.00 -22.10 10.08
CA VAL A 419 17.44 -22.10 8.72
C VAL A 419 17.66 -20.74 8.06
N PHE A 420 17.61 -20.68 6.73
CA PHE A 420 17.55 -19.38 6.06
C PHE A 420 16.22 -18.70 6.43
N THR A 421 16.28 -17.41 6.76
CA THR A 421 15.13 -16.58 7.13
C THR A 421 15.15 -15.27 6.36
N HIS A 422 13.98 -14.65 6.19
CA HIS A 422 13.89 -13.31 5.63
C HIS A 422 14.43 -12.25 6.60
N GLY A 423 14.14 -12.39 7.90
CA GLY A 423 14.54 -11.45 8.95
C GLY A 423 13.69 -10.18 9.03
N ASP A 424 12.67 -10.01 8.18
CA ASP A 424 11.69 -8.90 8.23
C ASP A 424 10.41 -9.20 7.42
N LEU A 425 9.85 -10.41 7.57
CA LEU A 425 8.69 -10.84 6.78
C LEU A 425 7.37 -10.23 7.29
N ASN A 426 7.15 -8.94 7.07
CA ASN A 426 5.94 -8.22 7.48
C ASN A 426 5.07 -7.79 6.26
N PRO A 427 3.80 -7.36 6.44
CA PRO A 427 2.90 -6.94 5.36
C PRO A 427 3.41 -5.88 4.39
N ARG A 428 4.40 -5.06 4.78
CA ARG A 428 4.99 -4.06 3.89
C ARG A 428 5.89 -4.72 2.85
N ASN A 429 6.46 -5.87 3.19
CA ASN A 429 7.43 -6.62 2.40
C ASN A 429 6.78 -7.78 1.61
N ILE A 430 5.49 -8.03 1.81
CA ILE A 430 4.68 -8.99 1.05
C ILE A 430 3.93 -8.25 -0.04
N MET A 431 4.25 -8.53 -1.31
CA MET A 431 3.60 -7.94 -2.47
C MET A 431 2.48 -8.84 -2.98
N VAL A 432 1.34 -8.24 -3.29
CA VAL A 432 0.18 -8.92 -3.86
C VAL A 432 -0.33 -8.20 -5.10
N GLU A 433 -0.93 -8.95 -6.01
CA GLU A 433 -1.57 -8.41 -7.20
C GLU A 433 -2.92 -9.07 -7.45
N ARG A 434 -3.78 -8.36 -8.17
CA ARG A 434 -5.07 -8.87 -8.58
C ARG A 434 -4.94 -9.93 -9.66
N ILE A 435 -5.73 -10.98 -9.53
CA ILE A 435 -5.92 -12.02 -10.53
C ILE A 435 -7.36 -12.05 -11.03
N GLY A 436 -7.50 -12.29 -12.33
CA GLY A 436 -8.79 -12.51 -12.99
C GLY A 436 -9.17 -11.47 -14.04
N ASN A 437 -10.09 -11.85 -14.92
CA ASN A 437 -10.66 -10.99 -15.98
C ASN A 437 -11.80 -10.16 -15.36
N PRO A 438 -11.95 -8.86 -15.69
CA PRO A 438 -13.03 -7.99 -15.18
C PRO A 438 -14.46 -8.57 -15.20
N ALA A 439 -14.72 -9.64 -15.96
CA ALA A 439 -16.04 -10.24 -16.13
C ALA A 439 -16.38 -11.44 -15.21
N THR A 440 -15.43 -12.16 -14.59
CA THR A 440 -15.75 -13.49 -14.03
C THR A 440 -15.27 -13.79 -12.62
N THR A 441 -14.11 -13.32 -12.15
CA THR A 441 -13.69 -13.48 -10.74
C THR A 441 -12.57 -12.49 -10.43
N ARG A 442 -12.66 -11.76 -9.31
CA ARG A 442 -11.55 -10.94 -8.77
C ARG A 442 -10.99 -11.68 -7.57
N GLY A 443 -9.73 -12.08 -7.63
CA GLY A 443 -9.00 -12.61 -6.47
C GLY A 443 -7.65 -11.90 -6.32
N TRP A 444 -6.90 -12.31 -5.31
CA TRP A 444 -5.54 -11.84 -5.07
C TRP A 444 -4.55 -13.01 -5.05
N ARG A 445 -3.31 -12.74 -5.48
CA ARG A 445 -2.19 -13.67 -5.31
C ARG A 445 -0.94 -12.97 -4.80
N LEU A 446 -0.02 -13.75 -4.25
CA LEU A 446 1.33 -13.28 -3.94
C LEU A 446 2.04 -12.97 -5.25
N SER A 447 2.54 -11.74 -5.39
CA SER A 447 3.33 -11.31 -6.55
C SER A 447 4.82 -11.22 -6.23
N GLY A 448 5.19 -11.20 -4.94
CA GLY A 448 6.55 -11.45 -4.47
C GLY A 448 6.85 -10.98 -3.06
N ILE A 449 8.07 -11.23 -2.61
CA ILE A 449 8.61 -10.82 -1.31
C ILE A 449 9.81 -9.90 -1.56
N ILE A 450 9.85 -8.76 -0.88
CA ILE A 450 10.86 -7.70 -1.07
C ILE A 450 11.59 -7.39 0.25
N ASP A 451 12.66 -6.58 0.17
CA ASP A 451 13.41 -6.08 1.33
C ASP A 451 14.19 -7.16 2.10
N TRP A 452 15.04 -7.90 1.39
CA TRP A 452 15.81 -9.03 1.90
C TRP A 452 17.13 -8.63 2.59
N GLU A 453 17.22 -7.40 3.08
CA GLU A 453 18.47 -6.85 3.61
C GLU A 453 18.89 -7.43 4.96
N THR A 454 17.93 -7.93 5.74
CA THR A 454 18.13 -8.61 7.03
C THR A 454 18.22 -10.13 6.90
N ALA A 455 18.16 -10.66 5.67
CA ALA A 455 18.16 -12.09 5.42
C ALA A 455 19.46 -12.75 5.90
N GLY A 456 19.34 -13.99 6.36
CA GLY A 456 20.45 -14.74 6.93
C GLY A 456 19.99 -16.08 7.51
N TYR A 457 20.89 -16.75 8.19
CA TYR A 457 20.66 -18.02 8.87
C TYR A 457 20.42 -17.75 10.35
N TYR A 458 19.21 -18.05 10.81
CA TYR A 458 18.75 -17.79 12.19
C TYR A 458 17.94 -18.98 12.73
N PRO A 459 17.65 -19.03 14.04
CA PRO A 459 16.72 -20.01 14.60
C PRO A 459 15.37 -20.02 13.89
N GLU A 460 14.77 -21.20 13.71
CA GLU A 460 13.55 -21.38 12.91
C GLU A 460 12.31 -20.60 13.40
N TYR A 461 12.30 -20.11 14.64
CA TYR A 461 11.25 -19.22 15.16
C TYR A 461 11.42 -17.76 14.72
N TRP A 462 12.57 -17.37 14.15
CA TRP A 462 12.99 -15.98 14.01
C TRP A 462 12.01 -15.16 13.18
N ASP A 463 11.67 -15.60 11.96
CA ASP A 463 10.69 -14.91 11.11
C ASP A 463 9.32 -14.78 11.79
N CYS A 464 8.85 -15.82 12.50
CA CYS A 464 7.57 -15.77 13.24
C CYS A 464 7.57 -14.64 14.28
N THR A 465 8.54 -14.64 15.19
CA THR A 465 8.58 -13.64 16.25
C THR A 465 8.88 -12.24 15.71
N LYS A 466 9.67 -12.14 14.65
CA LYS A 466 10.00 -10.89 13.98
C LYS A 466 8.79 -10.26 13.31
N SER A 467 8.00 -11.03 12.56
CA SER A 467 6.74 -10.55 11.97
C SER A 467 5.76 -10.04 13.04
N MET A 468 5.76 -10.67 14.22
CA MET A 468 4.89 -10.30 15.34
C MET A 468 5.37 -9.08 16.14
N PHE A 469 6.65 -8.68 16.03
CA PHE A 469 7.18 -7.46 16.66
C PHE A 469 6.41 -6.21 16.20
N GLU A 470 6.09 -6.15 14.90
CA GLU A 470 5.25 -5.08 14.35
C GLU A 470 3.74 -5.40 14.42
N GLY A 471 3.33 -6.44 15.15
CA GLY A 471 1.95 -6.92 15.19
C GLY A 471 0.94 -5.87 15.66
N PHE A 472 1.38 -4.88 16.45
CA PHE A 472 0.55 -3.75 16.88
C PHE A 472 0.12 -2.83 15.71
N ARG A 473 0.85 -2.86 14.58
CA ARG A 473 0.52 -2.08 13.37
C ARG A 473 -0.59 -2.74 12.56
N TRP A 474 -0.88 -4.02 12.80
CA TRP A 474 -1.72 -4.84 11.92
C TRP A 474 -3.02 -5.29 12.60
N PRO A 475 -4.11 -5.46 11.85
CA PRO A 475 -5.35 -6.00 12.39
C PRO A 475 -5.17 -7.44 12.90
N ARG A 476 -5.99 -7.84 13.89
CA ARG A 476 -5.98 -9.19 14.47
C ARG A 476 -6.05 -10.31 13.41
N ARG A 477 -6.86 -10.14 12.36
CA ARG A 477 -6.96 -11.12 11.26
C ARG A 477 -5.61 -11.41 10.60
N HIS A 478 -4.75 -10.39 10.46
CA HIS A 478 -3.44 -10.55 9.86
C HIS A 478 -2.46 -11.24 10.83
N ASN A 479 -2.43 -10.80 12.08
CA ASN A 479 -1.59 -11.44 13.12
C ASN A 479 -1.94 -12.92 13.32
N ASN A 480 -3.23 -13.27 13.18
CA ASN A 480 -3.67 -14.66 13.23
C ASN A 480 -3.21 -15.43 11.99
N MET A 481 -3.29 -14.85 10.79
CA MET A 481 -2.77 -15.46 9.57
C MET A 481 -1.26 -15.71 9.66
N THR A 482 -0.48 -14.75 10.15
CA THR A 482 0.97 -14.93 10.34
C THR A 482 1.27 -16.11 11.26
N GLN A 483 0.58 -16.20 12.40
CA GLN A 483 0.76 -17.35 13.32
C GLN A 483 0.31 -18.68 12.70
N ASP A 484 -0.79 -18.70 11.93
CA ASP A 484 -1.25 -19.89 11.19
C ASP A 484 -0.27 -20.33 10.10
N VAL A 485 0.41 -19.38 9.46
CA VAL A 485 1.47 -19.68 8.49
C VAL A 485 2.64 -20.38 9.16
N PHE A 486 3.07 -19.92 10.34
CA PHE A 486 4.22 -20.49 11.03
C PHE A 486 3.92 -21.76 11.83
N SER A 487 2.67 -21.99 12.24
CA SER A 487 2.26 -23.18 13.00
C SER A 487 2.48 -24.50 12.24
N GLU A 488 2.56 -24.45 10.90
CA GLU A 488 2.91 -25.60 10.06
C GLU A 488 4.36 -26.07 10.26
N PHE A 489 5.24 -25.18 10.72
CA PHE A 489 6.66 -25.48 10.87
C PHE A 489 7.12 -25.70 12.33
N GLY A 490 6.26 -25.42 13.30
CA GLY A 490 6.54 -25.59 14.72
C GLY A 490 5.59 -24.79 15.61
N ASP A 491 5.56 -25.14 16.89
CA ASP A 491 4.95 -24.29 17.91
C ASP A 491 6.01 -23.32 18.45
N TYR A 492 5.80 -22.02 18.21
CA TYR A 492 6.71 -20.95 18.65
C TYR A 492 6.08 -20.05 19.72
N SER A 493 5.08 -20.56 20.46
CA SER A 493 4.31 -19.79 21.43
C SER A 493 5.15 -19.32 22.62
N GLU A 494 6.09 -20.15 23.09
CA GLU A 494 7.02 -19.85 24.18
C GLU A 494 8.07 -18.81 23.76
N GLU A 495 8.66 -18.95 22.59
CA GLU A 495 9.60 -18.00 21.98
C GLU A 495 8.92 -16.63 21.83
N LEU A 496 7.69 -16.63 21.33
CA LEU A 496 6.90 -15.42 21.17
C LEU A 496 6.49 -14.80 22.51
N ALA A 497 6.27 -15.61 23.56
CA ALA A 497 5.99 -15.11 24.90
C ALA A 497 7.23 -14.44 25.52
N VAL A 498 8.43 -15.03 25.38
CA VAL A 498 9.69 -14.40 25.80
C VAL A 498 9.91 -13.09 25.04
N GLU A 499 9.66 -13.08 23.74
CA GLU A 499 9.79 -11.89 22.91
C GLU A 499 8.83 -10.78 23.32
N ARG A 500 7.55 -11.08 23.57
CA ARG A 500 6.60 -10.09 24.07
C ARG A 500 7.04 -9.47 25.39
N ARG A 501 7.49 -10.31 26.35
CA ARG A 501 8.09 -9.81 27.60
C ARG A 501 9.28 -8.91 27.34
N ALA A 502 10.13 -9.26 26.37
CA ALA A 502 11.29 -8.47 25.99
C ALA A 502 10.92 -7.14 25.34
N TRP A 503 9.81 -7.04 24.60
CA TRP A 503 9.36 -5.77 24.02
C TRP A 503 8.70 -4.87 25.07
N GLU A 504 7.97 -5.45 26.01
CA GLU A 504 7.29 -4.74 27.10
C GLU A 504 8.27 -4.10 28.09
N SER A 505 9.47 -4.65 28.25
CA SER A 505 10.52 -4.09 29.11
C SER A 505 11.28 -2.88 28.53
N GLY A 506 10.83 -2.28 27.41
CA GLY A 506 11.37 -1.02 26.83
C GLY A 506 12.70 -1.19 26.06
N ASP A 507 13.36 -0.11 25.66
CA ASP A 507 14.65 -0.19 24.94
C ASP A 507 15.84 -0.38 25.92
N GLY A 508 16.68 -1.39 25.69
CA GLY A 508 17.96 -1.61 26.39
C GLY A 508 18.24 -3.11 26.62
N ILE A 509 19.45 -3.63 26.37
CA ILE A 509 19.76 -5.03 26.76
C ILE A 509 19.66 -5.19 28.27
#